data_AF-A0A941USX1-F1
#
_entry.id   AF-A0A941USX1-F1
#
_cell.length_a   1.000
_cell.length_b   1.000
_cell.length_c   1.000
_cell.angle_alpha   90.00
_cell.angle_beta   90.00
_cell.angle_gamma   90.00
#
_symmetry.space_group_name_H-M   'P 1'
#
loop_
_entity.id
_entity.type
_entity.pdbx_description
1 polymer ?
#
loop_
_entity_poly.entity_id
_entity_poly.type
_entity_poly.pdbx_seq_one_letter_code
_entity_poly.pdbx_strand_id
1 'polypeptide(L)'
;AGTGKTLLALAAGLAQTLEVKRYAEIIVTRATVPVGEDIGFLPGTEEEKMAPWMGALEDNLEVLTRGDDAAGEWGRAATIDLIRSRIRIKSMNFMRGRTFLNKYLIIDECQNLTPKQMKTLITRAGPGTKVVCLGNIAQIDTPYLTEGSSGLTFVVDRFKGWQHSGHVTLQRGERSRLADHAADVL
;
A
#
# COMPACT_ATOMS: atom_id res chain seq x y z
N ALA A 1 3.25 10.88 8.03
CA ALA A 1 1.95 10.19 8.06
C ALA A 1 0.78 11.13 7.74
N GLY A 2 -0.38 10.57 7.37
CA GLY A 2 -1.65 11.32 7.27
C GLY A 2 -1.89 12.11 5.98
N THR A 3 -1.10 11.87 4.92
CA THR A 3 -1.23 12.59 3.64
C THR A 3 -2.15 11.91 2.62
N GLY A 4 -2.88 10.86 3.01
CA GLY A 4 -3.81 10.17 2.11
C GLY A 4 -3.18 9.28 1.04
N LYS A 5 -1.87 8.99 1.11
CA LYS A 5 -1.15 8.15 0.12
C LYS A 5 -1.85 6.82 -0.18
N THR A 6 -2.13 6.03 0.86
CA THR A 6 -2.75 4.71 0.72
C THR A 6 -4.19 4.83 0.21
N LEU A 7 -4.96 5.78 0.75
CA LEU A 7 -6.33 6.06 0.31
C LEU A 7 -6.39 6.42 -1.19
N LEU A 8 -5.56 7.36 -1.64
CA LEU A 8 -5.50 7.78 -3.04
C LEU A 8 -5.04 6.66 -3.96
N ALA A 9 -4.05 5.87 -3.54
CA ALA A 9 -3.56 4.74 -4.31
C ALA A 9 -4.64 3.66 -4.48
N LEU A 10 -5.41 3.39 -3.43
CA LEU A 10 -6.55 2.46 -3.46
C LEU A 10 -7.68 2.99 -4.35
N ALA A 11 -8.07 4.26 -4.19
CA ALA A 11 -9.10 4.89 -5.02
C ALA A 11 -8.73 4.82 -6.52
N ALA A 12 -7.51 5.22 -6.87
CA ALA A 12 -7.02 5.14 -8.25
C ALA A 12 -6.91 3.69 -8.76
N GLY A 13 -6.54 2.75 -7.89
CA GLY A 13 -6.50 1.33 -8.22
C GLY A 13 -7.90 0.77 -8.48
N LEU A 14 -8.88 1.15 -7.66
CA LEU A 14 -10.27 0.70 -7.77
C LEU A 14 -10.93 1.25 -9.02
N ALA A 15 -10.82 2.54 -9.29
CA ALA A 15 -11.32 3.14 -10.54
C ALA A 15 -10.72 2.43 -11.77
N GLN A 16 -9.40 2.17 -11.77
CA GLN A 16 -8.76 1.49 -12.89
C GLN A 16 -9.09 -0.01 -13.01
N THR A 17 -9.60 -0.64 -11.95
CA THR A 17 -9.93 -2.09 -11.91
C THR A 17 -11.41 -2.37 -12.14
N LEU A 18 -12.29 -1.53 -11.60
CA LEU A 18 -13.74 -1.69 -11.62
C LEU A 18 -14.38 -0.92 -12.78
N GLU A 19 -14.02 0.36 -12.94
CA GLU A 19 -14.63 1.24 -13.94
C GLU A 19 -13.93 1.11 -15.30
N VAL A 20 -12.63 1.39 -15.34
CA VAL A 20 -11.83 1.37 -16.58
C VAL A 20 -11.51 -0.07 -17.00
N LYS A 21 -11.53 -1.03 -16.07
CA LYS A 21 -11.17 -2.45 -16.30
C LYS A 21 -9.80 -2.63 -16.95
N ARG A 22 -8.86 -1.71 -16.67
CA ARG A 22 -7.47 -1.77 -17.16
C ARG A 22 -6.68 -2.85 -16.43
N TYR A 23 -6.93 -3.02 -15.14
CA TYR A 23 -6.29 -4.06 -14.32
C TYR A 23 -7.33 -5.09 -13.89
N ALA A 24 -6.90 -6.34 -13.77
CA ALA A 24 -7.77 -7.43 -13.34
C ALA A 24 -8.02 -7.38 -11.82
N GLU A 25 -7.01 -7.02 -11.04
CA GLU A 25 -7.01 -7.11 -9.58
C GLU A 25 -5.96 -6.17 -8.99
N ILE A 26 -6.22 -5.70 -7.78
CA ILE A 26 -5.32 -4.90 -6.95
C ILE A 26 -4.61 -5.84 -5.98
N ILE A 27 -3.28 -5.80 -5.97
CA ILE A 27 -2.47 -6.53 -5.00
C ILE A 27 -1.85 -5.51 -4.05
N VAL A 28 -2.02 -5.70 -2.75
CA VAL A 28 -1.41 -4.84 -1.73
C VAL A 28 -0.43 -5.67 -0.92
N THR A 29 0.79 -5.17 -0.78
CA THR A 29 1.81 -5.74 0.10
C THR A 29 2.43 -4.64 0.94
N ARG A 30 2.80 -4.94 2.18
CA ARG A 30 3.37 -3.99 3.13
C ARG A 30 4.67 -4.55 3.71
N ALA A 31 5.64 -3.67 3.95
CA ALA A 31 6.83 -4.02 4.70
C ALA A 31 6.45 -4.37 6.14
N THR A 32 6.74 -5.59 6.58
CA THR A 32 6.53 -6.01 7.97
C THR A 32 7.77 -5.64 8.76
N VAL A 33 7.73 -4.54 9.51
CA VAL A 33 8.79 -4.22 10.47
C VAL A 33 8.43 -4.90 11.78
N PRO A 34 9.26 -5.83 12.30
CA PRO A 34 9.04 -6.37 13.63
C PRO A 34 9.25 -5.25 14.65
N VAL A 35 8.20 -4.93 15.42
CA VAL A 35 8.28 -4.00 16.53
C VAL A 35 8.57 -4.83 17.79
N GLY A 36 9.85 -4.96 18.18
CA GLY A 36 10.27 -5.67 19.41
C GLY A 36 11.26 -6.81 19.20
N GLU A 37 11.40 -7.71 20.20
CA GLU A 37 11.94 -9.07 19.96
C GLU A 37 11.31 -9.57 18.68
N ASP A 38 12.14 -10.18 17.81
CA ASP A 38 11.70 -10.77 16.53
C ASP A 38 10.27 -11.23 16.72
N ILE A 39 9.37 -10.74 15.89
CA ILE A 39 8.10 -11.42 15.68
C ILE A 39 8.50 -12.77 15.08
N GLY A 40 9.05 -13.65 15.91
CA GLY A 40 9.30 -15.04 15.64
C GLY A 40 7.95 -15.50 15.15
N PHE A 41 7.98 -16.05 13.93
CA PHE A 41 6.86 -16.57 13.18
C PHE A 41 5.58 -16.56 14.01
N LEU A 42 4.76 -15.50 13.94
CA LEU A 42 3.42 -15.54 14.50
C LEU A 42 2.82 -16.89 14.04
N PRO A 43 2.54 -17.85 14.93
CA PRO A 43 1.98 -19.12 14.48
C PRO A 43 0.60 -18.79 13.89
N GLY A 44 0.36 -19.25 12.67
CA GLY A 44 -0.86 -18.88 11.94
C GLY A 44 -0.68 -18.82 10.44
N THR A 45 -1.83 -18.80 9.77
CA THR A 45 -2.00 -18.63 8.33
C THR A 45 -1.48 -17.27 7.86
N GLU A 46 -1.26 -17.11 6.55
CA GLU A 46 -0.93 -15.80 5.97
C GLU A 46 -1.99 -14.76 6.36
N GLU A 47 -3.26 -15.15 6.36
CA GLU A 47 -4.40 -14.27 6.62
C GLU A 47 -4.41 -13.72 8.05
N GLU A 48 -4.16 -14.56 9.06
CA GLU A 48 -4.04 -14.15 10.46
C GLU A 48 -2.87 -13.18 10.67
N LYS A 49 -1.75 -13.39 9.97
CA LYS A 49 -0.62 -12.45 9.99
C LYS A 49 -0.94 -11.13 9.33
N MET A 50 -1.81 -11.14 8.32
CA MET A 50 -2.24 -9.94 7.63
C MET A 50 -3.39 -9.20 8.32
N ALA A 51 -4.03 -9.78 9.34
CA ALA A 51 -5.23 -9.25 9.99
C ALA A 51 -5.10 -7.78 10.45
N PRO A 52 -3.98 -7.32 11.07
CA PRO A 52 -3.83 -5.91 11.43
C PRO A 52 -3.87 -4.97 10.23
N TRP A 53 -3.42 -5.42 9.05
CA TRP A 53 -3.47 -4.63 7.82
C TRP A 53 -4.83 -4.70 7.13
N MET A 54 -5.57 -5.80 7.30
CA MET A 54 -6.94 -5.92 6.81
C MET A 54 -7.83 -4.83 7.42
N GLY A 55 -7.79 -4.62 8.74
CA GLY A 55 -8.61 -3.58 9.39
C GLY A 55 -8.32 -2.18 8.85
N ALA A 56 -7.05 -1.80 8.74
CA ALA A 56 -6.67 -0.50 8.18
C ALA A 56 -7.05 -0.34 6.70
N LEU A 57 -7.06 -1.43 5.92
CA LEU A 57 -7.58 -1.40 4.56
C LEU A 57 -9.10 -1.18 4.57
N GLU A 58 -9.83 -1.92 5.41
CA GLU A 58 -11.29 -1.83 5.53
C GLU A 58 -11.74 -0.41 5.89
N ASP A 59 -11.07 0.24 6.82
CA ASP A 59 -11.34 1.65 7.17
C ASP A 59 -11.23 2.57 5.94
N ASN A 60 -10.18 2.39 5.11
CA ASN A 60 -10.01 3.17 3.89
C ASN A 60 -11.11 2.87 2.86
N LEU A 61 -11.54 1.61 2.73
CA LEU A 61 -12.62 1.23 1.82
C LEU A 61 -13.98 1.78 2.27
N GLU A 62 -14.22 1.84 3.58
CA GLU A 62 -15.43 2.45 4.12
C GLU A 62 -15.49 3.94 3.75
N VAL A 63 -14.38 4.67 3.89
CA VAL A 63 -14.29 6.08 3.47
C VAL A 63 -14.60 6.25 1.98
N LEU A 64 -14.11 5.36 1.12
CA LEU A 64 -14.36 5.41 -0.32
C LEU A 64 -15.80 5.05 -0.72
N THR A 65 -16.53 4.33 0.13
CA THR A 65 -17.91 3.86 -0.13
C THR A 65 -18.98 4.69 0.58
N ARG A 66 -18.60 5.63 1.46
CA ARG A 66 -19.51 6.53 2.19
C ARG A 66 -20.35 7.47 1.31
N GLY A 67 -20.00 7.66 0.04
CA GLY A 67 -20.73 8.55 -0.87
C GLY A 67 -21.93 7.93 -1.58
N ASP A 68 -22.16 6.62 -1.44
CA ASP A 68 -23.13 5.87 -2.24
C ASP A 68 -24.47 5.63 -1.50
N ASP A 69 -24.97 6.66 -0.83
CA ASP A 69 -26.21 6.63 -0.01
C ASP A 69 -27.48 6.28 -0.81
N ALA A 70 -27.42 6.30 -2.14
CA ALA A 70 -28.54 5.98 -3.02
C ALA A 70 -28.95 4.49 -2.98
N ALA A 71 -28.06 3.59 -2.55
CA ALA A 71 -28.27 2.14 -2.65
C ALA A 71 -28.73 1.46 -1.33
N GLY A 72 -28.88 2.23 -0.24
CA GLY A 72 -29.21 1.69 1.09
C GLY A 72 -28.12 0.76 1.67
N GLU A 73 -28.36 0.21 2.87
CA GLU A 73 -27.38 -0.68 3.55
C GLU A 73 -27.03 -1.92 2.72
N TRP A 74 -28.01 -2.49 2.00
CA TRP A 74 -27.80 -3.71 1.21
C TRP A 74 -26.95 -3.46 -0.04
N GLY A 75 -27.18 -2.35 -0.75
CA GLY A 75 -26.35 -1.96 -1.89
C GLY A 75 -24.92 -1.66 -1.48
N ARG A 76 -24.74 -1.05 -0.31
CA ARG A 76 -23.41 -0.78 0.26
C ARG A 76 -22.65 -2.05 0.62
N ALA A 77 -23.31 -3.05 1.21
CA ALA A 77 -22.70 -4.35 1.49
C ALA A 77 -22.26 -5.06 0.20
N ALA A 78 -23.11 -5.08 -0.83
CA ALA A 78 -22.77 -5.65 -2.13
C ALA A 78 -21.58 -4.94 -2.81
N THR A 79 -21.52 -3.60 -2.73
CA THR A 79 -20.39 -2.81 -3.24
C THR A 79 -19.09 -3.15 -2.50
N ILE A 80 -19.13 -3.26 -1.16
CA ILE A 80 -17.97 -3.64 -0.35
C ILE A 80 -17.49 -5.05 -0.72
N ASP A 81 -18.38 -6.01 -0.89
CA ASP A 81 -18.01 -7.38 -1.27
C ASP A 81 -17.42 -7.44 -2.67
N LEU A 82 -17.95 -6.68 -3.63
CA LEU A 82 -17.39 -6.55 -4.96
C LEU A 82 -15.98 -5.96 -4.92
N ILE A 83 -15.77 -4.90 -4.14
CA ILE A 83 -14.46 -4.28 -3.93
C ILE A 83 -13.48 -5.28 -3.31
N ARG A 84 -13.88 -5.98 -2.25
CA ARG A 84 -13.08 -7.01 -1.57
C ARG A 84 -12.66 -8.11 -2.54
N SER A 85 -13.55 -8.53 -3.46
CA SER A 85 -13.23 -9.56 -4.45
C SER A 85 -12.08 -9.17 -5.39
N ARG A 86 -11.81 -7.87 -5.56
CA ARG A 86 -10.77 -7.32 -6.44
C ARG A 86 -9.49 -6.91 -5.72
N ILE A 87 -9.44 -6.97 -4.38
CA ILE A 87 -8.25 -6.62 -3.62
C ILE A 87 -7.67 -7.87 -2.96
N ARG A 88 -6.37 -8.12 -3.17
CA ARG A 88 -5.63 -9.19 -2.51
C ARG A 88 -4.51 -8.60 -1.69
N ILE A 89 -4.61 -8.75 -0.37
CA ILE A 89 -3.49 -8.48 0.52
C ILE A 89 -2.57 -9.71 0.52
N LYS A 90 -1.27 -9.50 0.24
CA LYS A 90 -0.26 -10.55 0.15
C LYS A 90 1.01 -10.19 0.89
N SER A 91 1.61 -11.18 1.54
CA SER A 91 2.92 -11.01 2.18
C SER A 91 4.01 -10.85 1.13
N MET A 92 5.12 -10.21 1.50
CA MET A 92 6.28 -10.11 0.59
C MET A 92 6.83 -11.48 0.18
N ASN A 93 6.75 -12.48 1.06
CA ASN A 93 7.20 -13.84 0.77
C ASN A 93 6.36 -14.48 -0.33
N PHE A 94 5.04 -14.25 -0.33
CA PHE A 94 4.15 -14.72 -1.38
C PHE A 94 4.51 -14.17 -2.77
N MET A 95 5.03 -12.94 -2.82
CA MET A 95 5.38 -12.27 -4.08
C MET A 95 6.62 -12.90 -4.76
N ARG A 96 7.48 -13.58 -4.01
CA ARG A 96 8.72 -14.16 -4.55
C ARG A 96 8.43 -15.29 -5.53
N GLY A 97 9.18 -15.31 -6.63
CA GLY A 97 9.06 -16.36 -7.66
C GLY A 97 7.82 -16.25 -8.57
N ARG A 98 6.96 -15.26 -8.36
CA ARG A 98 5.76 -15.04 -9.20
C ARG A 98 5.97 -13.95 -10.24
N THR A 99 5.10 -13.93 -11.24
CA THR A 99 4.98 -12.84 -12.20
C THR A 99 3.53 -12.39 -12.24
N PHE A 100 3.30 -11.10 -12.12
CA PHE A 100 1.97 -10.49 -12.08
C PHE A 100 1.69 -9.79 -13.41
N LEU A 101 0.64 -10.22 -14.10
CA LEU A 101 0.20 -9.66 -15.38
C LEU A 101 -1.09 -8.88 -15.19
N ASN A 102 -1.18 -7.70 -15.80
CA ASN A 102 -2.37 -6.84 -15.75
C ASN A 102 -2.86 -6.57 -14.32
N LYS A 103 -1.94 -6.40 -13.36
CA LYS A 103 -2.26 -6.12 -11.94
C LYS A 103 -1.98 -4.66 -11.58
N TYR A 104 -2.68 -4.17 -10.56
CA TYR A 104 -2.33 -2.93 -9.88
C TYR A 104 -1.66 -3.26 -8.54
N LEU A 105 -0.33 -3.21 -8.50
CA LEU A 105 0.46 -3.60 -7.33
C LEU A 105 0.79 -2.37 -6.47
N ILE A 106 0.27 -2.34 -5.26
CA ILE A 106 0.61 -1.37 -4.23
C ILE A 106 1.63 -1.99 -3.28
N ILE A 107 2.75 -1.32 -3.09
CA ILE A 107 3.76 -1.65 -2.08
C ILE A 107 3.73 -0.51 -1.07
N ASP A 108 3.24 -0.78 0.14
CA ASP A 108 3.12 0.21 1.21
C ASP A 108 4.29 0.11 2.21
N GLU A 109 4.58 1.23 2.88
CA GLU A 109 5.74 1.42 3.76
C GLU A 109 7.09 1.06 3.11
N CYS A 110 7.30 1.47 1.86
CA CYS A 110 8.53 1.18 1.11
C CYS A 110 9.81 1.72 1.78
N GLN A 111 9.72 2.71 2.67
CA GLN A 111 10.89 3.20 3.41
C GLN A 111 11.48 2.14 4.34
N ASN A 112 10.68 1.14 4.73
CA ASN A 112 11.08 0.04 5.59
C ASN A 112 11.62 -1.16 4.82
N LEU A 113 11.71 -1.07 3.49
CA LEU A 113 12.29 -2.11 2.64
C LEU A 113 13.76 -1.82 2.36
N THR A 114 14.57 -2.86 2.22
CA THR A 114 15.92 -2.73 1.65
C THR A 114 15.85 -2.56 0.12
N PRO A 115 16.91 -2.00 -0.52
CA PRO A 115 17.01 -1.95 -1.98
C PRO A 115 16.85 -3.32 -2.66
N LYS A 116 17.37 -4.38 -2.03
CA LYS A 116 17.25 -5.76 -2.51
C LYS A 116 15.79 -6.23 -2.50
N GLN A 117 15.08 -6.00 -1.39
CA GLN A 117 13.66 -6.34 -1.28
C GLN A 117 12.82 -5.56 -2.30
N MET A 118 13.09 -4.26 -2.48
CA MET A 118 12.40 -3.48 -3.50
C MET A 118 12.61 -4.03 -4.90
N LYS A 119 13.86 -4.33 -5.27
CA LYS A 119 14.17 -4.96 -6.56
C LYS A 119 13.42 -6.29 -6.73
N THR A 120 13.38 -7.12 -5.69
CA THR A 120 12.65 -8.39 -5.72
C THR A 120 11.17 -8.20 -6.01
N LEU A 121 10.52 -7.19 -5.42
CA LEU A 121 9.09 -6.92 -5.62
C LEU A 121 8.78 -6.32 -7.00
N ILE A 122 9.47 -5.24 -7.39
CA ILE A 122 9.23 -4.56 -8.67
C ILE A 122 9.44 -5.51 -9.85
N THR A 123 10.46 -6.35 -9.80
CA THR A 123 10.77 -7.29 -10.90
C THR A 123 9.74 -8.43 -11.05
N ARG A 124 8.71 -8.50 -10.20
CA ARG A 124 7.57 -9.42 -10.40
C ARG A 124 6.50 -8.80 -11.32
N ALA A 125 6.54 -7.50 -11.57
CA ALA A 125 5.60 -6.85 -12.47
C ALA A 125 5.90 -7.25 -13.92
N GLY A 126 5.01 -8.05 -14.50
CA GLY A 126 5.02 -8.37 -15.92
C GLY A 126 4.21 -7.38 -16.74
N PRO A 127 4.00 -7.66 -18.04
CA PRO A 127 3.25 -6.79 -18.95
C PRO A 127 1.89 -6.35 -18.39
N GLY A 128 1.58 -5.08 -18.63
CA GLY A 128 0.31 -4.45 -18.22
C GLY A 128 0.17 -4.23 -16.71
N THR A 129 1.20 -4.49 -15.90
CA THR A 129 1.14 -4.24 -14.45
C THR A 129 1.65 -2.85 -14.09
N LYS A 130 0.90 -2.15 -13.24
CA LYS A 130 1.33 -0.89 -12.62
C LYS A 130 1.83 -1.18 -11.20
N VAL A 131 2.99 -0.63 -10.85
CA VAL A 131 3.50 -0.66 -9.48
C VAL A 131 3.39 0.74 -8.89
N VAL A 132 2.87 0.83 -7.67
CA VAL A 132 2.75 2.05 -6.87
C VAL A 132 3.47 1.81 -5.55
N CYS A 133 4.60 2.48 -5.39
CA CYS A 133 5.38 2.45 -4.15
C CYS A 133 4.96 3.63 -3.27
N LEU A 134 4.55 3.34 -2.04
CA LEU A 134 4.12 4.33 -1.06
C LEU A 134 5.08 4.32 0.13
N GLY A 135 5.29 5.48 0.75
CA GLY A 135 6.03 5.53 1.99
C GLY A 135 6.31 6.95 2.47
N ASN A 136 7.01 7.05 3.58
CA ASN A 136 7.44 8.30 4.17
C ASN A 136 8.86 8.15 4.71
N ILE A 137 9.83 8.81 4.07
CA ILE A 137 11.25 8.73 4.44
C ILE A 137 11.50 9.20 5.88
N ALA A 138 10.69 10.14 6.40
CA ALA A 138 10.79 10.60 7.77
C ALA A 138 10.22 9.62 8.82
N GLN A 139 9.69 8.46 8.40
CA GLN A 139 9.09 7.43 9.27
C GLN A 139 9.68 6.06 8.96
N ILE A 140 11.00 5.93 9.12
CA ILE A 140 11.69 4.65 9.04
C ILE A 140 11.60 3.99 10.42
N ASP A 141 10.94 2.84 10.47
CA ASP A 141 10.63 2.14 11.73
C ASP A 141 11.72 1.14 12.13
N THR A 142 12.73 0.94 11.29
CA THR A 142 13.80 -0.05 11.50
C THR A 142 15.16 0.61 11.70
N PRO A 143 15.94 0.22 12.73
CA PRO A 143 17.25 0.80 12.98
C PRO A 143 18.31 0.43 11.93
N TYR A 144 18.01 -0.55 11.06
CA TYR A 144 18.91 -1.04 10.04
C TYR A 144 18.85 -0.23 8.73
N LEU A 145 17.89 0.68 8.60
CA LEU A 145 17.71 1.53 7.43
C LEU A 145 17.81 3.00 7.82
N THR A 146 18.28 3.80 6.87
CA THR A 146 18.35 5.25 6.96
C THR A 146 17.70 5.84 5.72
N GLU A 147 17.50 7.16 5.71
CA GLU A 147 16.94 7.85 4.55
C GLU A 147 17.73 7.55 3.26
N GLY A 148 19.06 7.45 3.36
CA GLY A 148 19.94 7.14 2.22
C GLY A 148 20.01 5.66 1.84
N SER A 149 19.64 4.74 2.74
CA SER A 149 19.71 3.30 2.50
C SER A 149 18.35 2.62 2.31
N SER A 150 17.25 3.36 2.46
CA SER A 150 15.89 2.82 2.27
C SER A 150 15.62 2.41 0.81
N GLY A 151 14.76 1.41 0.65
CA GLY A 151 14.30 0.90 -0.63
C GLY A 151 13.48 1.93 -1.40
N LEU A 152 12.73 2.79 -0.68
CA LEU A 152 12.00 3.90 -1.30
C LEU A 152 12.96 4.90 -1.94
N THR A 153 13.97 5.39 -1.20
CA THR A 153 14.99 6.32 -1.75
C THR A 153 15.73 5.68 -2.92
N PHE A 154 16.10 4.41 -2.80
CA PHE A 154 16.75 3.66 -3.87
C PHE A 154 15.92 3.60 -5.15
N VAL A 155 14.63 3.26 -5.07
CA VAL A 155 13.75 3.22 -6.24
C VAL A 155 13.57 4.61 -6.82
N VAL A 156 13.35 5.62 -5.96
CA VAL A 156 13.18 7.00 -6.41
C VAL A 156 14.41 7.45 -7.20
N ASP A 157 15.61 7.21 -6.70
CA ASP A 157 16.86 7.59 -7.35
C ASP A 157 17.10 6.85 -8.68
N ARG A 158 16.94 5.52 -8.68
CA ARG A 158 17.23 4.70 -9.87
C ARG A 158 16.22 4.87 -11.00
N PHE A 159 15.01 5.34 -10.70
CA PHE A 159 13.96 5.56 -11.68
C PHE A 159 13.91 7.02 -12.18
N LYS A 160 14.82 7.89 -11.73
CA LYS A 160 14.97 9.25 -12.27
C LYS A 160 15.24 9.19 -13.78
N GLY A 161 14.51 10.01 -14.53
CA GLY A 161 14.67 10.13 -15.98
C GLY A 161 14.09 8.97 -16.81
N TRP A 162 13.54 7.92 -16.18
CA TRP A 162 12.81 6.90 -16.93
C TRP A 162 11.42 7.43 -17.32
N GLN A 163 11.10 7.45 -18.60
CA GLN A 163 9.86 8.05 -19.11
C GLN A 163 8.55 7.42 -18.58
N HIS A 164 8.64 6.22 -17.97
CA HIS A 164 7.49 5.51 -17.42
C HIS A 164 7.43 5.54 -15.88
N SER A 165 8.33 6.27 -15.22
CA SER A 165 8.22 6.58 -13.79
C SER A 165 7.48 7.91 -13.56
N GLY A 166 6.91 8.05 -12.37
CA GLY A 166 6.30 9.27 -11.89
C GLY A 166 6.42 9.32 -10.38
N HIS A 167 6.73 10.50 -9.84
CA HIS A 167 7.01 10.70 -8.42
C HIS A 167 6.11 11.84 -7.96
N VAL A 168 5.28 11.57 -6.95
CA VAL A 168 4.35 12.57 -6.41
C VAL A 168 4.63 12.71 -4.92
N THR A 169 4.95 13.92 -4.50
CA THR A 169 5.15 14.26 -3.10
C THR A 169 3.89 14.95 -2.58
N LEU A 170 3.16 14.27 -1.70
CA LEU A 170 2.03 14.88 -0.99
C LEU A 170 2.55 15.69 0.20
N GLN A 171 2.48 17.01 0.10
CA GLN A 171 3.14 17.94 1.03
C GLN A 171 2.42 18.10 2.36
N ARG A 172 1.08 18.03 2.36
CA ARG A 172 0.26 18.28 3.55
C ARG A 172 -0.72 17.14 3.79
N GLY A 173 -0.92 16.81 5.05
CA GLY A 173 -1.96 15.88 5.47
C GLY A 173 -3.20 16.62 5.95
N GLU A 174 -4.36 16.02 5.73
CA GLU A 174 -5.62 16.46 6.32
C GLU A 174 -5.74 15.76 7.67
N ARG A 175 -5.23 16.41 8.71
CA ARG A 175 -5.24 15.91 10.08
C ARG A 175 -6.31 16.62 10.89
N SER A 176 -6.82 15.94 11.91
CA SER A 176 -7.68 16.59 12.89
C SER A 176 -6.86 17.61 13.69
N ARG A 177 -7.54 18.65 14.22
CA ARG A 177 -6.93 19.62 15.14
C ARG A 177 -6.16 18.96 16.28
N LEU A 178 -6.64 17.82 16.77
CA LEU A 178 -5.97 17.03 17.82
C LEU A 178 -4.65 16.44 17.32
N ALA A 179 -4.66 15.80 16.16
CA ALA A 179 -3.46 15.15 15.61
C ALA A 179 -2.40 16.17 15.16
N ASP A 180 -2.81 17.36 14.71
CA ASP A 180 -1.88 18.46 14.45
C ASP A 180 -1.25 18.96 15.75
N HIS A 181 -2.06 19.28 16.76
CA HIS A 181 -1.53 19.73 18.04
C HIS A 181 -0.58 18.70 18.68
N ALA A 182 -0.95 17.41 18.66
CA ALA A 182 -0.13 16.33 19.20
C ALA A 182 1.23 16.21 18.49
N ALA A 183 1.29 16.45 17.18
CA ALA A 183 2.54 16.37 16.42
C ALA A 183 3.51 17.53 16.72
N ASP A 184 3.01 18.65 17.24
CA ASP A 184 3.84 19.80 17.62
C ASP A 184 4.38 19.68 19.05
N VAL A 185 3.69 18.96 19.94
CA VAL A 185 3.97 18.95 21.38
C VAL A 185 4.56 17.63 21.92
N LEU A 186 4.51 16.54 21.14
CA LEU A 186 5.07 15.22 21.49
C LEU A 186 6.27 14.88 20.59
#